data_AF-A0A6J4JKU2-F1
#
_entry.id   AF-A0A6J4JKU2-F1
#
_cell.length_a   1.000
_cell.length_b   1.000
_cell.length_c   1.000
_cell.angle_alpha   90.00
_cell.angle_beta   90.00
_cell.angle_gamma   90.00
#
_symmetry.space_group_name_H-M   'P 1'
#
loop_
_entity.id
_entity.type
_entity.pdbx_description
1 polymer ?
#
loop_
_entity_poly.entity_id
_entity_poly.type
_entity_poly.pdbx_seq_one_letter_code
_entity_poly.pdbx_strand_id
1 'polypeptide(L)' 'MRTERLVRRAYRLRSWVLCRLGRHLWARRRNPEVGGRGALYEDCRRCGTVRMGWGDRGPGPLG' A
#
# COMPACT_ATOMS: atom_id res chain seq x y z
N MET A 1 20.30 16.05 -10.42
CA MET A 1 20.43 14.78 -11.17
C MET A 1 21.01 13.58 -10.39
N ARG A 2 22.26 13.60 -9.87
CA ARG A 2 22.85 12.41 -9.17
C ARG A 2 22.21 12.14 -7.80
N THR A 3 21.95 13.21 -7.03
CA THR A 3 21.32 13.16 -5.69
C THR A 3 19.89 12.63 -5.73
N GLU A 4 19.08 13.05 -6.72
CA GLU A 4 17.70 12.59 -6.87
C GLU A 4 17.60 11.08 -7.13
N ARG A 5 18.56 10.51 -7.87
CA ARG A 5 18.62 9.06 -8.11
C ARG A 5 18.92 8.30 -6.82
N LEU A 6 19.81 8.82 -5.97
CA LEU A 6 20.13 8.23 -4.67
C LEU A 6 18.94 8.30 -3.71
N VAL A 7 18.25 9.44 -3.64
CA VAL A 7 17.04 9.61 -2.83
C VAL A 7 15.95 8.63 -3.28
N ARG A 8 15.71 8.49 -4.59
CA ARG A 8 14.75 7.51 -5.13
C ARG A 8 15.13 6.06 -4.78
N ARG A 9 16.41 5.71 -4.83
CA ARG A 9 16.89 4.37 -4.43
C ARG A 9 16.70 4.12 -2.94
N ALA A 10 17.07 5.07 -2.08
CA ALA A 10 16.86 4.99 -0.65
C ALA A 10 15.37 4.85 -0.30
N TYR A 11 14.51 5.62 -0.97
CA TYR A 11 13.06 5.52 -0.81
C TYR A 11 12.52 4.13 -1.20
N ARG A 12 12.99 3.57 -2.33
CA ARG A 12 12.61 2.21 -2.76
C ARG A 12 13.06 1.15 -1.76
N LEU A 13 14.30 1.21 -1.30
CA LEU A 13 14.84 0.27 -0.31
C LEU A 13 14.05 0.32 0.99
N ARG A 14 13.84 1.52 1.54
CA ARG A 14 13.02 1.72 2.74
C ARG A 14 11.61 1.17 2.57
N SER A 15 10.95 1.49 1.45
CA SER A 15 9.59 1.01 1.17
C SER A 15 9.53 -0.52 1.07
N TRP A 16 10.59 -1.14 0.54
CA TRP A 16 10.69 -2.59 0.42
C TRP A 16 10.86 -3.27 1.78
N VAL A 17 11.75 -2.75 2.62
CA VAL A 17 11.96 -3.25 3.99
C VAL A 17 10.67 -3.13 4.81
N LEU A 18 10.01 -1.97 4.78
CA LEU A 18 8.76 -1.75 5.51
C LEU A 18 7.66 -2.73 5.06
N CYS A 19 7.54 -2.96 3.75
CA CYS A 19 6.58 -3.92 3.20
C CYS A 19 6.82 -5.35 3.70
N ARG A 20 8.08 -5.79 3.79
CA ARG A 20 8.41 -7.12 4.33
C ARG A 20 8.10 -7.27 5.81
N LEU A 21 8.11 -6.18 6.57
CA LEU A 21 7.75 -6.14 7.98
C LEU A 21 6.23 -5.93 8.21
N GLY A 22 5.40 -6.05 7.17
CA GLY A 22 3.95 -5.81 7.24
C GLY A 22 3.55 -4.33 7.35
N ARG A 23 4.51 -3.39 7.28
CA ARG A 23 4.25 -1.93 7.25
C ARG A 23 4.06 -1.47 5.82
N HIS A 24 2.89 -1.76 5.28
CA HIS A 24 2.55 -1.44 3.90
C HIS A 24 2.44 0.06 3.64
N LEU A 25 2.85 0.45 2.42
CA LEU A 25 2.70 1.81 1.91
C LEU A 25 1.40 1.92 1.13
N TRP A 26 0.30 2.08 1.89
CA TRP A 26 -1.05 2.15 1.37
C TRP A 26 -1.24 3.34 0.44
N ALA A 27 -1.86 3.09 -0.72
CA ALA A 27 -2.36 4.11 -1.62
C ALA A 27 -3.86 3.92 -1.76
N ARG A 28 -4.62 4.99 -1.53
CA ARG A 28 -6.06 4.97 -1.72
C ARG A 28 -6.38 5.01 -3.21
N ARG A 29 -7.20 4.09 -3.66
CA ARG A 29 -7.68 3.97 -5.04
C ARG A 29 -9.20 3.89 -5.06
N ARG A 30 -9.74 4.11 -6.25
CA ARG A 30 -11.16 3.95 -6.53
C ARG A 30 -11.31 2.83 -7.55
N ASN A 31 -12.13 1.85 -7.24
CA ASN A 31 -12.56 0.84 -8.20
C ASN A 31 -13.54 1.52 -9.16
N PRO A 32 -13.22 1.63 -10.47
CA PRO A 32 -14.13 2.22 -11.44
C PRO A 32 -15.37 1.36 -11.70
N GLU A 33 -15.30 0.06 -11.41
CA GLU A 33 -16.39 -0.90 -11.65
C GLU A 33 -17.44 -0.89 -10.52
N VAL A 34 -17.06 -0.45 -9.32
CA VAL A 34 -17.94 -0.35 -8.16
C VAL A 34 -18.28 1.11 -7.92
N GLY A 35 -19.54 1.49 -8.05
CA GLY A 35 -20.01 2.85 -7.79
C GLY A 35 -20.11 3.19 -6.29
N GLY A 36 -20.19 4.49 -5.97
CA GLY A 36 -20.52 4.96 -4.61
C GLY A 36 -19.37 4.94 -3.57
N ARG A 37 -19.73 5.03 -2.27
CA ARG A 37 -18.76 5.05 -1.14
C ARG A 37 -17.98 3.73 -0.96
N GLY A 38 -18.50 2.62 -1.49
CA GLY A 38 -17.83 1.31 -1.51
C GLY A 38 -16.75 1.18 -2.59
N ALA A 39 -16.62 2.18 -3.47
CA ALA A 39 -15.62 2.18 -4.53
C ALA A 39 -14.18 2.36 -4.02
N LEU A 40 -13.98 2.77 -2.76
CA LEU A 40 -12.65 3.14 -2.26
C LEU A 40 -11.97 1.95 -1.59
N TYR A 41 -10.79 1.60 -2.08
CA TYR A 41 -9.91 0.59 -1.50
C TYR A 41 -8.51 1.16 -1.32
N GLU A 42 -7.68 0.49 -0.53
CA GLU A 42 -6.26 0.83 -0.41
C GLU A 42 -5.41 -0.35 -0.85
N ASP A 43 -4.44 -0.10 -1.74
CA ASP A 43 -3.47 -1.09 -2.17
C ASP A 43 -2.06 -0.72 -1.68
N CYS A 44 -1.28 -1.71 -1.27
CA CYS A 44 0.14 -1.49 -1.03
C CYS A 44 0.84 -1.26 -2.37
N ARG A 45 1.44 -0.07 -2.54
CA ARG A 45 2.21 0.28 -3.75
C ARG A 45 3.37 -0.67 -4.08
N ARG A 46 3.74 -1.56 -3.14
CA ARG A 46 4.84 -2.51 -3.31
C ARG A 46 4.41 -3.93 -3.63
N CYS A 47 3.55 -4.53 -2.81
CA CYS A 47 3.17 -5.94 -2.91
C CYS A 47 1.76 -6.16 -3.47
N GLY A 48 0.99 -5.09 -3.70
CA GLY A 48 -0.37 -5.20 -4.22
C GLY A 48 -1.41 -5.73 -3.23
N THR A 49 -1.03 -5.98 -1.96
CA THR A 49 -1.99 -6.30 -0.90
C THR A 49 -3.07 -5.24 -0.84
N VAL A 50 -4.33 -5.65 -0.81
CA VAL A 50 -5.49 -4.77 -0.78
C VAL A 50 -6.12 -4.80 0.61
N ARG A 51 -6.58 -3.64 1.11
CA ARG A 51 -7.50 -3.55 2.22
C ARG A 51 -8.70 -2.69 1.85
N MET A 52 -9.89 -3.10 2.26
CA MET A 52 -11.14 -2.38 2.02
C MET A 52 -11.29 -1.31 3.11
N GLY A 53 -11.66 -0.09 2.71
CA GLY A 53 -11.70 1.07 3.63
C GLY A 53 -12.84 1.07 4.66
N TRP A 54 -13.61 -0.02 4.76
CA TRP A 54 -14.76 -0.13 5.65
C TRP A 54 -14.68 -1.43 6.45
N GLY A 55 -14.23 -1.31 7.69
CA GLY A 55 -14.28 -2.37 8.70
C GLY A 55 -13.20 -3.42 8.54
N ASP A 56 -12.15 -3.35 9.36
CA ASP A 56 -11.77 -4.48 10.21
C ASP A 56 -10.63 -4.09 11.14
N ARG A 57 -10.97 -3.93 12.43
CA ARG A 57 -10.07 -4.42 13.47
C ARG A 57 -10.16 -5.96 13.42
N GLY A 58 -9.27 -6.60 12.65
CA GLY A 58 -8.89 -8.00 12.89
C GLY A 58 -8.71 -8.86 11.63
N PRO A 59 -8.13 -10.07 11.78
CA PRO A 59 -6.95 -10.38 12.59
C PRO A 59 -5.66 -10.04 11.81
N GLY A 60 -4.52 -10.06 12.50
CA GLY A 60 -3.20 -10.02 11.87
C GLY A 60 -2.98 -11.18 10.87
N PRO A 61 -1.76 -11.32 10.33
CA PRO A 61 -1.49 -12.10 9.13
C PRO A 61 -2.06 -13.52 9.24
N LEU A 62 -2.84 -13.91 8.22
CA LEU A 62 -3.17 -15.31 7.98
C LEU A 62 -1.86 -16.04 7.72
N GLY A 63 -1.69 -17.16 8.44
CA GLY A 63 -0.51 -18.03 8.39
C GLY A 63 -0.30 -18.75 7.07
#